data_AF-A0A7C9RJX5-F1
#
_entry.id   AF-A0A7C9RJX5-F1
#
_cell.length_a   1.000
_cell.length_b   1.000
_cell.length_c   1.000
_cell.angle_alpha   90.00
_cell.angle_beta   90.00
_cell.angle_gamma   90.00
#
_symmetry.space_group_name_H-M   'P 1'
#
loop_
_entity.id
_entity.type
_entity.pdbx_description
1 polymer ?
#
loop_
_entity_poly.entity_id
_entity_poly.type
_entity_poly.pdbx_seq_one_letter_code
_entity_poly.pdbx_strand_id
1 'polypeptide(L)'
;MTVWRERQPLILASQSAVRKSLLANAGIAVETIPADIDERAIQDESGLKNPGEIAALLAGVKAKFISLRHPGRYVVGADQTLALGERLFSKPANRAAASAQIATLSGQTHELHSAVS
;
A
#
# COMPACT_ATOMS: atom_id res chain seq x y z
N MET A 1 -17.08 -17.50 11.78
CA MET A 1 -17.07 -18.09 10.42
C MET A 1 -16.20 -17.20 9.55
N THR A 2 -15.23 -17.75 8.82
CA THR A 2 -14.45 -16.95 7.87
C THR A 2 -15.30 -16.61 6.65
N VAL A 3 -15.16 -15.40 6.12
CA VAL A 3 -15.77 -15.00 4.84
C VAL A 3 -14.96 -15.55 3.65
N TRP A 4 -13.72 -15.98 3.88
CA TRP A 4 -12.84 -16.55 2.88
C TRP A 4 -13.27 -17.98 2.53
N ARG A 5 -13.39 -18.28 1.23
CA ARG A 5 -13.93 -19.56 0.73
C ARG A 5 -12.90 -20.46 0.05
N GLU A 6 -11.72 -19.93 -0.26
CA GLU A 6 -10.68 -20.70 -0.91
C GLU A 6 -9.94 -21.61 0.07
N ARG A 7 -9.41 -22.73 -0.46
CA ARG A 7 -8.66 -23.71 0.34
C ARG A 7 -7.32 -23.16 0.84
N GLN A 8 -6.74 -22.23 0.10
CA GLN A 8 -5.47 -21.59 0.45
C GLN A 8 -5.70 -20.15 0.92
N PRO A 9 -4.89 -19.62 1.85
CA PRO A 9 -5.01 -18.23 2.29
C PRO A 9 -4.88 -17.22 1.13
N LEU A 10 -5.50 -16.05 1.28
CA LEU A 10 -5.26 -14.92 0.38
C LEU A 10 -3.80 -14.46 0.53
N ILE A 11 -3.09 -14.20 -0.57
CA ILE A 11 -1.74 -13.64 -0.49
C ILE A 11 -1.85 -12.12 -0.35
N LEU A 12 -1.29 -11.56 0.74
CA LEU A 12 -1.11 -10.12 0.89
C LEU A 12 0.28 -9.73 0.38
N ALA A 13 0.32 -8.98 -0.72
CA ALA A 13 1.55 -8.49 -1.37
C ALA A 13 2.19 -7.30 -0.61
N SER A 14 2.30 -7.39 0.72
CA SER A 14 2.74 -6.28 1.58
C SER A 14 3.35 -6.77 2.91
N GLN A 15 4.33 -6.01 3.43
CA GLN A 15 4.85 -6.19 4.80
C GLN A 15 4.04 -5.45 5.88
N SER A 16 2.97 -4.75 5.51
CA SER A 16 2.23 -3.89 6.45
C SER A 16 1.50 -4.72 7.52
N ALA A 17 1.94 -4.58 8.77
CA ALA A 17 1.26 -5.16 9.93
C ALA A 17 -0.19 -4.67 10.10
N VAL A 18 -0.45 -3.42 9.71
CA VAL A 18 -1.80 -2.82 9.75
C VAL A 18 -2.71 -3.51 8.74
N ARG A 19 -2.26 -3.72 7.49
CA ARG A 19 -3.07 -4.40 6.46
C ARG A 19 -3.33 -5.86 6.82
N LYS A 20 -2.33 -6.55 7.36
CA LYS A 20 -2.50 -7.92 7.89
C LYS A 20 -3.57 -7.96 8.98
N SER A 21 -3.51 -7.02 9.93
CA SER A 21 -4.48 -6.94 11.04
C SER A 21 -5.89 -6.60 10.54
N LEU A 22 -6.01 -5.71 9.55
CA LEU A 22 -7.29 -5.35 8.93
C LEU A 22 -7.96 -6.57 8.30
N LEU A 23 -7.23 -7.34 7.50
CA LEU A 23 -7.74 -8.56 6.85
C LEU A 23 -8.09 -9.65 7.87
N ALA A 24 -7.25 -9.83 8.90
CA ALA A 24 -7.52 -10.76 9.98
C ALA A 24 -8.80 -10.39 10.76
N ASN A 25 -8.99 -9.11 11.08
CA ASN A 25 -10.19 -8.61 11.76
C ASN A 25 -11.46 -8.76 10.90
N ALA A 26 -11.33 -8.73 9.57
CA ALA A 26 -12.40 -9.07 8.63
C ALA A 26 -12.64 -10.59 8.50
N GLY A 27 -11.90 -11.42 9.25
CA GLY A 27 -12.01 -12.88 9.20
C GLY A 27 -11.41 -13.49 7.94
N ILE A 28 -10.49 -12.80 7.25
CA ILE A 28 -9.81 -13.30 6.04
C ILE A 28 -8.43 -13.83 6.44
N ALA A 29 -8.20 -15.12 6.20
CA ALA A 29 -6.89 -15.73 6.40
C ALA A 29 -5.93 -15.25 5.32
N VAL A 30 -4.78 -14.72 5.73
CA VAL A 30 -3.77 -14.16 4.82
C VAL A 30 -2.38 -14.74 5.05
N GLU A 31 -1.70 -14.97 3.94
CA GLU A 31 -0.27 -15.25 3.87
C GLU A 31 0.43 -13.97 3.36
N THR A 32 1.39 -13.44 4.11
CA THR A 32 2.07 -12.19 3.73
C THR A 32 3.33 -12.49 2.92
N ILE A 33 3.35 -12.08 1.65
CA ILE A 33 4.50 -12.24 0.76
C ILE A 33 4.80 -10.88 0.15
N PRO A 34 5.86 -10.17 0.58
CA PRO A 34 6.11 -8.82 0.09
C PRO A 34 6.70 -8.83 -1.32
N ALA A 35 6.27 -7.87 -2.14
CA ALA A 35 6.90 -7.60 -3.43
C ALA A 35 8.24 -6.88 -3.20
N ASP A 36 9.33 -7.48 -3.67
CA ASP A 36 10.67 -6.88 -3.65
C ASP A 36 10.84 -6.02 -4.90
N ILE A 37 10.38 -4.76 -4.81
CA ILE A 37 10.35 -3.78 -5.90
C ILE A 37 10.85 -2.42 -5.41
N ASP A 38 11.51 -1.67 -6.30
CA ASP A 38 11.85 -0.27 -6.03
C ASP A 38 10.64 0.63 -6.36
N GLU A 39 9.83 0.88 -5.34
CA GLU A 39 8.61 1.68 -5.49
C GLU A 39 8.89 3.12 -5.95
N ARG A 40 10.05 3.69 -5.61
CA ARG A 40 10.40 5.07 -5.98
C ARG A 40 10.78 5.14 -7.45
N ALA A 41 11.61 4.22 -7.92
CA ALA A 41 11.96 4.14 -9.33
C ALA A 41 10.70 3.99 -10.20
N ILE A 42 9.76 3.13 -9.79
CA ILE A 42 8.49 2.93 -10.51
C ILE A 42 7.63 4.19 -10.52
N GLN A 43 7.55 4.89 -9.39
CA GLN A 43 6.84 6.17 -9.32
C GLN A 43 7.49 7.20 -10.25
N ASP A 44 8.82 7.36 -10.20
CA ASP A 44 9.55 8.34 -10.98
C ASP A 44 9.44 8.06 -12.49
N GLU A 45 9.58 6.80 -12.90
CA GLU A 45 9.43 6.35 -14.29
C GLU A 45 8.01 6.54 -14.84
N SER A 46 6.99 6.47 -13.97
CA SER A 46 5.60 6.62 -14.40
C SER A 46 5.25 8.05 -14.84
N GLY A 47 6.00 9.05 -14.36
CA GLY A 47 5.69 10.47 -14.56
C GLY A 47 4.38 10.93 -13.91
N LEU A 48 3.71 10.08 -13.14
CA LEU A 48 2.46 10.41 -12.46
C LEU A 48 2.72 11.42 -11.34
N LYS A 49 1.81 12.38 -11.23
CA LYS A 49 1.82 13.39 -10.16
C LYS A 49 0.63 13.28 -9.23
N ASN A 50 -0.49 12.75 -9.73
CA ASN A 50 -1.68 12.58 -8.92
C ASN A 50 -1.44 11.53 -7.83
N PRO A 51 -1.63 11.87 -6.53
CA PRO A 51 -1.39 10.93 -5.44
C PRO A 51 -2.21 9.64 -5.50
N GLY A 52 -3.46 9.73 -5.96
CA GLY A 52 -4.35 8.57 -6.10
C GLY A 52 -3.91 7.64 -7.22
N GLU A 53 -3.49 8.18 -8.36
CA GLU A 53 -2.95 7.39 -9.48
C GLU A 53 -1.65 6.68 -9.10
N ILE A 54 -0.77 7.34 -8.34
CA ILE A 54 0.46 6.74 -7.82
C ILE A 54 0.14 5.56 -6.89
N ALA A 55 -0.80 5.74 -5.95
CA ALA A 55 -1.23 4.66 -5.06
C ALA A 55 -1.81 3.47 -5.88
N ALA A 56 -2.64 3.75 -6.88
CA ALA A 56 -3.21 2.72 -7.74
C ALA A 56 -2.15 1.95 -8.54
N LEU A 57 -1.19 2.67 -9.12
CA LEU A 57 -0.06 2.07 -9.83
C LEU A 57 0.72 1.13 -8.91
N LEU A 58 1.15 1.62 -7.74
CA LEU A 58 1.96 0.84 -6.81
C LEU A 58 1.20 -0.38 -6.26
N ALA A 59 -0.09 -0.24 -5.97
CA ALA A 59 -0.94 -1.36 -5.56
C ALA A 59 -0.99 -2.46 -6.64
N GLY A 60 -1.23 -2.07 -7.90
CA GLY A 60 -1.27 -2.98 -9.04
C GLY A 60 0.06 -3.66 -9.33
N VAL A 61 1.17 -2.91 -9.26
CA VAL A 61 2.52 -3.47 -9.44
C VAL A 61 2.83 -4.51 -8.37
N LYS A 62 2.54 -4.23 -7.09
CA LYS A 62 2.76 -5.18 -5.98
C LYS A 62 1.96 -6.46 -6.19
N ALA A 63 0.67 -6.33 -6.49
CA ALA A 63 -0.20 -7.47 -6.76
C ALA A 63 0.34 -8.29 -7.94
N LYS A 64 0.59 -7.65 -9.08
CA LYS A 64 1.07 -8.31 -10.31
C LYS A 64 2.41 -9.01 -10.11
N PHE A 65 3.36 -8.39 -9.42
CA PHE A 65 4.68 -8.96 -9.16
C PHE A 65 4.58 -10.31 -8.42
N ILE A 66 3.70 -10.39 -7.43
CA ILE A 66 3.47 -11.62 -6.65
C ILE A 66 2.60 -12.60 -7.45
N SER A 67 1.52 -12.16 -8.09
CA SER A 67 0.63 -13.02 -8.89
C SER A 67 1.37 -13.81 -9.97
N LEU A 68 2.34 -13.19 -10.66
CA LEU A 68 3.13 -13.87 -11.69
C LEU A 68 3.98 -15.04 -11.15
N ARG A 69 4.31 -15.02 -9.85
CA ARG A 69 5.11 -16.06 -9.17
C ARG A 69 4.26 -17.11 -8.47
N HIS A 70 2.95 -16.85 -8.33
CA HIS A 70 2.01 -17.70 -7.62
C HIS A 70 0.75 -17.98 -8.48
N PRO A 71 0.89 -18.67 -9.63
CA PRO A 71 -0.24 -18.94 -10.51
C PRO A 71 -1.33 -19.73 -9.79
N GLY A 72 -2.59 -19.35 -10.03
CA GLY A 72 -3.76 -19.96 -9.38
C GLY A 72 -4.03 -19.49 -7.95
N ARG A 73 -3.26 -18.53 -7.42
CA ARG A 73 -3.53 -17.89 -6.12
C ARG A 73 -4.21 -16.54 -6.32
N TYR A 74 -5.10 -16.21 -5.39
CA TYR A 74 -5.55 -14.83 -5.22
C TYR A 74 -4.48 -14.04 -4.46
N VAL A 75 -4.17 -12.87 -4.98
CA VAL A 75 -3.19 -11.93 -4.44
C VAL A 75 -3.87 -10.58 -4.31
N VAL A 76 -3.68 -9.91 -3.18
CA VAL A 76 -4.09 -8.52 -2.97
C VAL A 76 -2.86 -7.65 -2.80
N GLY A 77 -2.73 -6.64 -3.66
CA GLY A 77 -1.81 -5.53 -3.51
C GLY A 77 -2.54 -4.31 -2.95
N ALA A 78 -1.82 -3.51 -2.18
CA ALA A 78 -2.36 -2.25 -1.71
C ALA A 78 -1.24 -1.24 -1.50
N ASP A 79 -1.55 0.02 -1.81
CA ASP A 79 -0.66 1.14 -1.55
C ASP A 79 -1.41 2.36 -1.02
N GLN A 80 -0.66 3.29 -0.43
CA GLN A 80 -1.22 4.47 0.19
C GLN A 80 -0.27 5.66 0.09
N THR A 81 -0.77 6.77 -0.44
CA THR A 81 -0.06 8.05 -0.49
C THR A 81 -0.72 9.06 0.45
N LEU A 82 0.10 9.91 1.08
CA LEU A 82 -0.35 11.04 1.89
C LEU A 82 -0.05 12.32 1.14
N ALA A 83 -1.05 13.18 0.98
CA ALA A 83 -0.94 14.42 0.22
C ALA A 83 -1.50 15.63 0.97
N LEU A 84 -0.88 16.80 0.78
CA LEU A 84 -1.42 18.11 1.16
C LEU A 84 -1.50 18.94 -0.12
N GLY A 85 -2.69 18.99 -0.73
CA GLY A 85 -2.82 19.42 -2.13
C GLY A 85 -1.95 18.57 -3.04
N GLU A 86 -1.13 19.21 -3.87
CA GLU A 86 -0.21 18.52 -4.80
C GLU A 86 1.07 17.96 -4.12
N ARG A 87 1.29 18.26 -2.83
CA ARG A 87 2.51 17.83 -2.14
C ARG A 87 2.35 16.44 -1.55
N LEU A 88 3.12 15.49 -2.07
CA LEU A 88 3.26 14.14 -1.51
C LEU A 88 4.18 14.11 -0.28
N PHE A 89 3.85 13.21 0.65
CA PHE A 89 4.65 12.91 1.82
C PHE A 89 5.01 11.43 1.87
N SER A 90 6.29 11.16 2.05
CA SER A 90 6.80 9.83 2.33
C SER A 90 6.94 9.58 3.84
N LYS A 91 7.27 8.35 4.21
CA LYS A 91 7.55 8.00 5.61
C LYS A 91 8.75 8.82 6.11
N PRO A 92 8.63 9.54 7.24
CA PRO A 92 9.75 10.31 7.75
C PRO A 92 10.90 9.39 8.18
N ALA A 93 12.14 9.77 7.85
CA ALA A 93 13.32 8.97 8.15
C ALA A 93 13.66 8.91 9.65
N ASN A 94 13.24 9.91 10.42
CA ASN A 94 13.51 10.01 11.86
C ASN A 94 12.46 10.89 12.58
N ARG A 95 12.59 11.00 13.91
CA ARG A 95 11.64 11.76 14.75
C ARG A 95 11.61 13.26 14.44
N ALA A 96 12.75 13.86 14.10
CA ALA A 96 12.80 15.28 13.75
C ALA A 96 12.05 15.55 12.43
N ALA A 97 12.27 14.72 11.42
CA ALA A 97 11.51 14.76 10.16
C ALA A 97 10.01 14.53 10.38
N ALA A 98 9.65 13.59 11.27
CA ALA A 98 8.25 13.36 11.63
C ALA A 98 7.61 14.58 12.30
N SER A 99 8.32 15.24 13.23
CA SER A 99 7.85 16.47 13.88
C SER A 99 7.62 17.60 12.87
N ALA A 100 8.55 17.79 11.93
CA ALA A 100 8.41 18.81 10.88
C ALA A 100 7.25 18.50 9.92
N GLN A 101 7.07 17.23 9.57
CA GLN A 101 5.95 16.77 8.75
C GLN A 101 4.61 16.99 9.45
N ILE A 102 4.49 16.62 10.72
CA ILE A 102 3.27 16.86 11.53
C ILE A 102 3.00 18.36 11.65
N ALA A 103 4.03 19.18 11.93
CA ALA A 103 3.87 20.64 11.99
C ALA A 103 3.37 21.24 10.67
N THR A 104 3.83 20.69 9.53
CA THR A 104 3.34 21.09 8.20
C THR A 104 1.86 20.73 8.02
N LEU A 105 1.44 19.55 8.46
CA LEU A 105 0.05 19.09 8.31
C LEU A 105 -0.92 19.72 9.33
N SER A 106 -0.41 20.24 10.44
CA SER A 106 -1.20 20.79 11.55
C SER A 106 -2.11 21.93 11.09
N GLY A 107 -3.39 21.84 11.42
CA GLY A 107 -4.40 22.84 11.05
C GLY A 107 -4.82 22.83 9.58
N GLN A 108 -4.31 21.88 8.78
CA GLN A 108 -4.64 21.75 7.36
C GLN A 108 -5.39 20.44 7.08
N THR A 109 -6.29 20.48 6.10
CA THR A 109 -6.90 19.27 5.55
C THR A 109 -5.91 18.61 4.60
N HIS A 110 -5.61 17.36 4.86
CA HIS A 110 -4.73 16.53 4.03
C HIS A 110 -5.47 15.26 3.63
N GLU A 111 -5.02 14.64 2.54
CA GLU A 111 -5.70 13.52 1.91
C GLU A 111 -4.84 12.27 2.00
N LEU A 112 -5.51 11.15 2.29
CA LEU A 112 -4.89 9.84 2.35
C LEU A 112 -5.52 8.97 1.25
N HIS A 113 -4.82 8.83 0.12
CA HIS A 113 -5.31 8.03 -0.99
C HIS A 113 -4.89 6.58 -0.77
N SER A 114 -5.87 5.68 -0.71
CA SER A 114 -5.63 4.24 -0.58
C SER A 114 -6.13 3.54 -1.82
N ALA A 115 -5.28 2.68 -2.40
CA ALA A 115 -5.67 1.85 -3.53
C ALA A 115 -5.43 0.37 -3.24
N VAL A 116 -6.23 -0.49 -3.87
CA VAL A 116 -6.22 -1.94 -3.73
C VAL A 116 -6.32 -2.55 -5.12
N SER A 117 -5.56 -3.61 -5.37
CA SER A 117 -5.56 -4.36 -6.65
C SER A 117 -5.42 -5.86 -6.44
#